data_AF-A0A7S0A2H8-F1
#
_entry.id   AF-A0A7S0A2H8-F1
#
_cell.length_a   1.000
_cell.length_b   1.000
_cell.length_c   1.000
_cell.angle_alpha   90.00
_cell.angle_beta   90.00
_cell.angle_gamma   90.00
#
_symmetry.space_group_name_H-M   'P 1'
#
loop_
_entity.id
_entity.type
_entity.pdbx_description
1 polymer ?
#
loop_
_entity_poly.entity_id
_entity_poly.type
_entity_poly.pdbx_seq_one_letter_code
_entity_poly.pdbx_strand_id
1 'polypeptide(L)'
;MQNLLHDGLLRGSSTEGLENLRGSRSRRASISGRSVAELSRFLGDEHLVGCIYGLVNWIVCVPGLVSYAHIVFTQGEFESSMSELVKLYFLSSAVMQLAMTLRSSITFSIGQIQDVGLIFLAGMVRNIVSWARVEGGNLTTHEVLATSLWQCATSTILVGVCLIIIGRLQLSQYVQ
;
A
#
# COMPACT_ATOMS: atom_id res chain seq x y z
N MET A 1 49.74 -17.09 30.57
CA MET A 1 48.50 -17.51 31.24
C MET A 1 47.52 -16.33 31.24
N GLN A 2 47.15 -15.90 30.03
CA GLN A 2 46.52 -14.61 29.68
C GLN A 2 45.13 -14.81 29.03
N ASN A 3 44.44 -15.92 29.29
CA ASN A 3 43.26 -16.32 28.49
C ASN A 3 41.99 -16.62 29.31
N LEU A 4 41.74 -15.95 30.44
CA LEU A 4 40.49 -16.19 31.20
C LEU A 4 39.78 -14.95 31.76
N LEU A 5 40.22 -13.73 31.44
CA LEU A 5 39.57 -12.50 31.94
C LEU A 5 38.98 -11.58 30.87
N HIS A 6 39.12 -11.90 29.59
CA HIS A 6 38.65 -11.03 28.49
C HIS A 6 37.33 -11.52 27.84
N ASP A 7 36.85 -12.72 28.16
CA ASP A 7 35.63 -13.30 27.57
C ASP A 7 34.35 -13.05 28.39
N GLY A 8 34.46 -12.55 29.62
CA GLY A 8 33.30 -12.28 30.48
C GLY A 8 32.62 -10.93 30.22
N LEU A 9 33.30 -9.98 29.58
CA LEU A 9 32.88 -8.57 29.54
C LEU A 9 32.33 -8.11 28.19
N LEU A 10 32.53 -8.87 27.11
CA LEU A 10 31.94 -8.59 25.78
C LEU A 10 30.68 -9.42 25.48
N ARG A 11 30.30 -10.33 26.38
CA ARG A 11 29.11 -11.19 26.21
C ARG A 11 27.85 -10.65 26.92
N GLY A 12 27.97 -9.64 27.76
CA GLY A 12 26.85 -9.03 28.49
C GLY A 12 26.13 -7.91 27.73
N SER A 13 26.85 -7.07 26.99
CA SER A 13 26.25 -5.82 26.48
C SER A 13 25.43 -5.98 25.18
N SER A 14 25.66 -7.05 24.38
CA SER A 14 24.92 -7.26 23.12
C SER A 14 23.58 -7.98 23.32
N THR A 15 23.43 -8.78 24.38
CA THR A 15 22.17 -9.47 24.70
C THR A 15 21.18 -8.54 25.41
N GLU A 16 21.66 -7.68 26.32
CA GLU A 16 20.82 -6.75 27.07
C GLU A 16 20.21 -5.65 26.18
N GLY A 17 20.93 -5.21 25.13
CA GLY A 17 20.40 -4.25 24.14
C GLY A 17 19.29 -4.83 23.26
N LEU A 18 19.41 -6.10 22.86
CA LEU A 18 18.40 -6.80 22.06
C LEU A 18 17.17 -7.19 22.89
N GLU A 19 17.32 -7.52 24.17
CA GLU A 19 16.19 -7.73 25.09
C GLU A 19 15.42 -6.43 25.39
N ASN A 20 16.11 -5.30 25.56
CA ASN A 20 15.46 -3.99 25.76
C ASN A 20 14.71 -3.50 24.51
N LEU A 21 15.23 -3.77 23.30
CA LEU A 21 14.54 -3.46 22.04
C LEU A 21 13.34 -4.39 21.80
N ARG A 22 13.44 -5.67 22.19
CA ARG A 22 12.34 -6.64 22.13
C ARG A 22 11.25 -6.33 23.14
N GLY A 23 11.62 -5.89 24.35
CA GLY A 23 10.70 -5.36 25.35
C GLY A 23 10.01 -4.06 24.92
N SER A 24 10.71 -3.19 24.19
CA SER A 24 10.14 -1.94 23.65
C SER A 24 9.19 -2.17 22.46
N ARG A 25 9.50 -3.12 21.57
CA ARG A 25 8.57 -3.54 20.50
C ARG A 25 7.33 -4.26 21.07
N SER A 26 7.53 -5.13 22.06
CA SER A 26 6.42 -5.82 22.74
C SER A 26 5.54 -4.85 23.54
N ARG A 27 6.12 -3.81 24.16
CA ARG A 27 5.34 -2.73 24.81
C ARG A 27 4.61 -1.86 23.79
N ARG A 28 5.20 -1.52 22.65
CA ARG A 28 4.52 -0.68 21.64
C ARG A 28 3.35 -1.41 20.98
N ALA A 29 3.46 -2.72 20.72
CA ALA A 29 2.35 -3.55 20.27
C ALA A 29 1.27 -3.71 21.37
N SER A 30 1.68 -3.86 22.63
CA SER A 30 0.76 -3.95 23.77
C SER A 30 0.06 -2.63 24.09
N ILE A 31 0.69 -1.47 23.87
CA ILE A 31 0.10 -0.13 24.10
C ILE A 31 -0.89 0.22 22.99
N SER A 32 -0.57 -0.09 21.73
CA SER A 32 -1.50 0.12 20.62
C SER A 32 -2.73 -0.78 20.74
N GLY A 33 -2.56 -2.07 21.10
CA GLY A 33 -3.67 -2.98 21.35
C GLY A 33 -4.50 -2.62 22.59
N ARG A 34 -3.88 -2.11 23.66
CA ARG A 34 -4.59 -1.65 24.86
C ARG A 34 -5.39 -0.37 24.62
N SER A 35 -4.87 0.58 23.85
CA SER A 35 -5.60 1.80 23.51
C SER A 35 -6.82 1.50 22.62
N VAL A 36 -6.71 0.56 21.68
CA VAL A 36 -7.84 0.07 20.86
C VAL A 36 -8.89 -0.64 21.73
N ALA A 37 -8.46 -1.50 22.67
CA ALA A 37 -9.34 -2.24 23.57
C ALA A 37 -9.98 -1.38 24.68
N GLU A 38 -9.30 -0.33 25.14
CA GLU A 38 -9.85 0.64 26.09
C GLU A 38 -10.83 1.60 25.40
N LEU A 39 -10.52 2.06 24.18
CA LEU A 39 -11.43 2.85 23.37
C LEU A 39 -12.68 2.04 23.00
N SER A 40 -12.54 0.75 22.65
CA SER A 40 -13.67 -0.13 22.37
C SER A 40 -14.54 -0.41 23.60
N ARG A 41 -13.94 -0.48 24.79
CA ARG A 41 -14.67 -0.59 26.06
C ARG A 41 -15.35 0.72 26.49
N PHE A 42 -14.78 1.87 26.12
CA PHE A 42 -15.36 3.18 26.44
C PHE A 42 -16.53 3.57 25.51
N LEU A 43 -16.56 3.03 24.29
CA LEU A 43 -17.54 3.39 23.25
C LEU A 43 -18.69 2.40 23.06
N GLY A 44 -18.71 1.26 23.75
CA GLY A 44 -19.90 0.41 23.97
C GLY A 44 -20.48 -0.34 22.76
N ASP A 45 -20.26 0.14 21.52
CA ASP A 45 -20.80 -0.44 20.29
C ASP A 45 -19.65 -0.91 19.39
N GLU A 46 -19.45 -2.22 19.26
CA GLU A 46 -18.45 -2.82 18.37
C GLU A 46 -18.58 -2.29 16.91
N HIS A 47 -19.80 -1.95 16.50
CA HIS A 47 -20.10 -1.31 15.22
C HIS A 47 -19.65 0.16 15.14
N LEU A 48 -19.74 0.91 16.24
CA LEU A 48 -19.35 2.31 16.30
C LEU A 48 -17.82 2.43 16.27
N VAL A 49 -17.13 1.51 16.93
CA VAL A 49 -15.67 1.37 16.88
C VAL A 49 -15.22 1.08 15.44
N GLY A 50 -15.85 0.11 14.77
CA GLY A 50 -15.57 -0.19 13.36
C GLY A 50 -15.84 1.00 12.42
N CYS A 51 -16.91 1.76 12.68
CA CYS A 51 -17.25 2.95 11.91
C CYS A 51 -16.21 4.08 12.08
N ILE A 52 -15.74 4.32 13.31
CA ILE A 52 -14.67 5.30 13.59
C ILE A 52 -13.37 4.88 12.90
N TYR A 53 -12.98 3.60 12.99
CA TYR A 53 -11.79 3.12 12.28
C TYR A 53 -11.91 3.26 10.76
N GLY A 54 -13.08 2.95 10.20
CA GLY A 54 -13.37 3.15 8.78
C GLY A 54 -13.26 4.63 8.38
N LEU A 55 -13.78 5.53 9.20
CA LEU A 55 -13.74 6.98 8.97
C LEU A 55 -12.30 7.52 9.03
N VAL A 56 -11.53 7.12 10.05
CA VAL A 56 -10.12 7.52 10.18
C VAL A 56 -9.31 7.00 8.99
N ASN A 57 -9.52 5.74 8.59
CA ASN A 57 -8.87 5.17 7.42
C ASN A 57 -9.25 5.92 6.13
N TRP A 58 -10.51 6.30 5.98
CA TRP A 58 -10.96 7.08 4.83
C TRP A 58 -10.31 8.48 4.78
N ILE A 59 -10.25 9.20 5.90
CA ILE A 59 -9.60 10.52 5.99
C ILE A 59 -8.12 10.44 5.63
N VAL A 60 -7.41 9.37 6.04
CA VAL A 60 -5.99 9.17 5.72
C VAL A 60 -5.78 8.74 4.25
N CYS A 61 -6.71 7.95 3.70
CA CYS A 61 -6.62 7.47 2.31
C CYS A 61 -6.89 8.56 1.27
N VAL A 62 -7.78 9.51 1.54
CA VAL A 62 -8.14 10.61 0.62
C VAL A 62 -6.91 11.38 0.11
N PRO A 63 -6.05 11.96 0.97
CA PRO A 63 -4.85 12.69 0.51
C PRO A 63 -3.83 11.75 -0.16
N GLY A 64 -3.77 10.48 0.23
CA GLY A 64 -2.94 9.47 -0.43
C GLY A 64 -3.34 9.26 -1.88
N LEU A 65 -4.63 9.00 -2.15
CA LEU A 65 -5.17 8.79 -3.50
C LEU A 65 -4.98 10.00 -4.42
N VAL A 66 -5.16 11.21 -3.90
CA VAL A 66 -4.90 12.44 -4.65
C VAL A 66 -3.40 12.56 -4.99
N SER A 67 -2.52 12.25 -4.04
CA SER A 67 -1.07 12.28 -4.24
C SER A 67 -0.63 11.24 -5.28
N TYR A 68 -1.24 10.04 -5.28
CA TYR A 68 -0.94 8.97 -6.23
C TYR A 68 -1.31 9.32 -7.67
N ALA A 69 -2.47 9.95 -7.89
CA ALA A 69 -2.85 10.43 -9.21
C ALA A 69 -1.81 11.43 -9.75
N HIS A 70 -1.32 12.33 -8.89
CA HIS A 70 -0.29 13.31 -9.25
C HIS A 70 1.08 12.69 -9.53
N ILE A 71 1.45 11.63 -8.81
CA ILE A 71 2.71 10.91 -9.03
C ILE A 71 2.69 10.18 -10.37
N VAL A 72 1.59 9.51 -10.70
CA VAL A 72 1.45 8.73 -11.94
C VAL A 72 1.32 9.63 -13.17
N PHE A 73 0.53 10.70 -13.08
CA PHE A 73 0.28 11.64 -14.18
C PHE A 73 1.03 12.95 -13.96
N THR A 74 2.37 12.88 -13.94
CA THR A 74 3.23 14.02 -13.57
C THR A 74 3.33 15.13 -14.64
N GLN A 75 2.74 14.95 -15.82
CA GLN A 75 2.91 15.86 -16.95
C GLN A 75 1.75 16.85 -17.04
N GLY A 76 2.05 18.16 -17.03
CA GLY A 76 1.06 19.24 -16.97
C GLY A 76 0.02 19.28 -18.10
N GLU A 77 0.21 18.50 -19.16
CA GLU A 77 -0.76 18.29 -20.23
C GLU A 77 -2.04 17.58 -19.73
N PHE A 78 -1.95 16.78 -18.66
CA PHE A 78 -3.09 16.02 -18.12
C PHE A 78 -3.88 16.76 -17.02
N GLU A 79 -3.55 18.00 -16.69
CA GLU A 79 -4.23 18.76 -15.62
C GLU A 79 -5.75 18.87 -15.85
N SER A 80 -6.17 19.07 -17.11
CA SER A 80 -7.59 19.18 -17.44
C SER A 80 -8.37 17.89 -17.16
N SER A 81 -7.71 16.72 -17.19
CA SER A 81 -8.33 15.41 -16.91
C SER A 81 -7.98 14.85 -15.52
N MET A 82 -7.19 15.57 -14.72
CA MET A 82 -6.74 15.12 -13.40
C MET A 82 -7.90 14.81 -12.46
N SER A 83 -8.97 15.61 -12.50
CA SER A 83 -10.16 15.40 -11.67
C SER A 83 -10.87 14.08 -11.99
N GLU A 84 -10.87 13.66 -13.26
CA GLU A 84 -11.47 12.40 -13.69
C GLU A 84 -10.59 11.20 -13.32
N LEU A 85 -9.27 11.36 -13.45
CA LEU A 85 -8.27 10.37 -13.04
C LEU A 85 -8.33 10.09 -11.54
N VAL A 86 -8.43 11.14 -10.71
CA VAL A 86 -8.60 11.00 -9.27
C VAL A 86 -9.88 10.23 -8.93
N LYS A 87 -11.00 10.51 -9.60
CA LYS A 87 -12.26 9.76 -9.41
C LYS A 87 -12.10 8.27 -9.75
N LEU A 88 -11.36 7.94 -10.82
CA LEU A 88 -11.06 6.55 -11.17
C LEU A 88 -10.20 5.86 -10.10
N TYR A 89 -9.24 6.57 -9.51
CA TYR A 89 -8.42 6.03 -8.42
C TYR A 89 -9.24 5.79 -7.14
N PHE A 90 -10.14 6.72 -6.79
CA PHE A 90 -11.10 6.52 -5.69
C PHE A 90 -11.99 5.31 -5.94
N LEU A 91 -12.53 5.18 -7.17
CA LEU A 91 -13.35 4.04 -7.56
C LEU A 91 -12.56 2.73 -7.47
N SER A 92 -11.35 2.70 -8.01
CA SER A 92 -10.47 1.52 -7.97
C SER A 92 -10.15 1.12 -6.53
N SER A 93 -9.87 2.07 -5.65
CA SER A 93 -9.61 1.80 -4.23
C SER A 93 -10.87 1.30 -3.52
N ALA A 94 -12.05 1.85 -3.84
CA ALA A 94 -13.31 1.38 -3.28
C ALA A 94 -13.62 -0.06 -3.71
N VAL A 95 -13.40 -0.40 -4.98
CA VAL A 95 -13.58 -1.77 -5.49
C VAL A 95 -12.57 -2.73 -4.85
N MET A 96 -11.31 -2.33 -4.70
CA MET A 96 -10.29 -3.15 -4.04
C MET A 96 -10.63 -3.39 -2.57
N GLN A 97 -11.02 -2.33 -1.85
CA GLN A 97 -11.47 -2.41 -0.47
C GLN A 97 -12.72 -3.29 -0.34
N LEU A 98 -13.69 -3.16 -1.24
CA LEU A 98 -14.90 -4.00 -1.29
C LEU A 98 -14.54 -5.47 -1.53
N ALA A 99 -13.67 -5.75 -2.51
CA ALA A 99 -13.22 -7.10 -2.81
C ALA A 99 -12.50 -7.73 -1.61
N MET A 100 -11.67 -6.97 -0.91
CA MET A 100 -11.01 -7.41 0.32
C MET A 100 -12.02 -7.59 1.46
N THR A 101 -12.99 -6.69 1.64
CA THR A 101 -14.03 -6.85 2.66
C THR A 101 -14.89 -8.09 2.42
N LEU A 102 -15.24 -8.40 1.17
CA LEU A 102 -16.05 -9.59 0.85
C LEU A 102 -15.27 -10.90 0.92
N ARG A 103 -13.95 -10.88 0.67
CA ARG A 103 -13.14 -12.09 0.51
C ARG A 103 -12.16 -12.34 1.65
N SER A 104 -11.93 -11.37 2.54
CA SER A 104 -10.97 -11.49 3.63
C SER A 104 -11.59 -12.09 4.89
N SER A 105 -10.86 -13.04 5.48
CA SER A 105 -11.14 -13.62 6.80
C SER A 105 -10.42 -12.86 7.93
N ILE A 106 -9.78 -11.73 7.63
CA ILE A 106 -8.94 -10.96 8.56
C ILE A 106 -9.71 -9.73 9.04
N THR A 107 -9.90 -9.59 10.35
CA THR A 107 -10.72 -8.56 11.02
C THR A 107 -10.25 -7.11 10.78
N PHE A 108 -9.11 -6.92 10.11
CA PHE A 108 -8.54 -5.61 9.79
C PHE A 108 -7.92 -5.62 8.40
N SER A 109 -8.76 -5.79 7.38
CA SER A 109 -8.32 -5.83 5.99
C SER A 109 -8.51 -4.48 5.32
N ILE A 110 -7.43 -3.68 5.26
CA ILE A 110 -7.40 -2.43 4.50
C ILE A 110 -6.83 -2.72 3.12
N GLY A 111 -7.69 -2.65 2.11
CA GLY A 111 -7.34 -2.77 0.70
C GLY A 111 -7.03 -1.40 0.11
N GLN A 112 -5.78 -0.95 0.23
CA GLN A 112 -5.32 0.28 -0.41
C GLN A 112 -4.44 -0.02 -1.63
N ILE A 113 -4.46 0.89 -2.60
CA ILE A 113 -3.51 0.87 -3.73
C ILE A 113 -2.10 1.13 -3.16
N GLN A 114 -1.16 0.21 -3.43
CA GLN A 114 0.19 0.24 -2.87
C GLN A 114 1.12 1.19 -3.65
N ASP A 115 1.97 1.90 -2.91
CA ASP A 115 2.97 2.84 -3.44
C ASP A 115 3.90 2.22 -4.49
N VAL A 116 4.27 0.95 -4.30
CA VAL A 116 5.17 0.22 -5.23
C VAL A 116 4.49 -0.02 -6.58
N GLY A 117 3.21 -0.41 -6.58
CA GLY A 117 2.44 -0.62 -7.81
C GLY A 117 2.29 0.69 -8.59
N LEU A 118 2.12 1.80 -7.88
CA LEU A 118 1.98 3.14 -8.46
C LEU A 118 3.24 3.65 -9.13
N ILE A 119 4.42 3.37 -8.58
CA ILE A 119 5.70 3.70 -9.23
C ILE A 119 5.83 2.97 -10.57
N PHE A 120 5.42 1.70 -10.61
CA PHE A 120 5.45 0.91 -11.85
C PHE A 120 4.47 1.46 -12.89
N LEU A 121 3.24 1.80 -12.47
CA LEU A 121 2.26 2.46 -13.33
C LEU A 121 2.77 3.82 -13.84
N ALA A 122 3.38 4.63 -12.98
CA ALA A 122 4.00 5.91 -13.38
C ALA A 122 5.09 5.70 -14.44
N GLY A 123 5.91 4.66 -14.30
CA GLY A 123 6.90 4.27 -15.31
C GLY A 123 6.27 3.89 -16.65
N MET A 124 5.17 3.12 -16.64
CA MET A 124 4.44 2.73 -17.86
C MET A 124 3.82 3.92 -18.58
N VAL A 125 3.16 4.82 -17.84
CA VAL A 125 2.58 6.04 -18.41
C VAL A 125 3.68 6.90 -19.02
N ARG A 126 4.81 7.09 -18.32
CA ARG A 126 5.96 7.83 -18.86
C ARG A 126 6.52 7.20 -20.12
N ASN A 127 6.57 5.87 -20.20
CA ASN A 127 7.01 5.16 -21.40
C ASN A 127 6.09 5.47 -22.60
N ILE A 128 4.77 5.41 -22.42
CA ILE A 128 3.80 5.75 -23.48
C ILE A 128 3.88 7.22 -23.88
N VAL A 129 4.00 8.14 -22.92
CA VAL A 129 4.14 9.57 -23.22
C VAL A 129 5.44 9.85 -23.96
N SER A 130 6.54 9.17 -23.62
CA SER A 130 7.80 9.30 -24.35
C SER A 130 7.70 8.79 -25.78
N TRP A 131 7.01 7.65 -25.98
CA TRP A 131 6.75 7.08 -27.29
C TRP A 131 5.86 8.01 -28.15
N ALA A 132 4.77 8.52 -27.58
CA ALA A 132 3.86 9.43 -28.26
C ALA A 132 4.55 10.74 -28.68
N ARG A 133 5.52 11.23 -27.91
CA ARG A 133 6.31 12.43 -28.24
C ARG A 133 7.34 12.22 -29.35
N VAL A 134 7.90 11.02 -29.48
CA VAL A 134 8.99 10.73 -30.43
C VAL A 134 8.45 10.24 -31.78
N GLU A 135 7.45 9.35 -31.78
CA GLU A 135 6.92 8.71 -32.99
C GLU A 135 5.50 9.19 -33.34
N GLY A 136 4.74 9.65 -32.35
CA GLY A 136 3.30 9.92 -32.46
C GLY A 136 2.91 11.32 -32.91
N GLY A 137 3.66 11.91 -33.85
CA GLY A 137 3.47 13.28 -34.33
C GLY A 137 1.99 13.67 -34.49
N ASN A 138 1.55 14.65 -33.69
CA ASN A 138 0.21 15.27 -33.65
C ASN A 138 -0.94 14.49 -32.96
N LEU A 139 -0.64 13.53 -32.06
CA LEU A 139 -1.66 12.93 -31.18
C LEU A 139 -2.19 13.93 -30.15
N THR A 140 -3.50 13.93 -29.97
CA THR A 140 -4.18 14.76 -28.98
C THR A 140 -3.89 14.23 -27.57
N THR A 141 -3.76 15.10 -26.57
CA THR A 141 -3.51 14.72 -25.17
C THR A 141 -4.52 13.68 -24.64
N HIS A 142 -5.78 13.76 -25.09
CA HIS A 142 -6.82 12.79 -24.74
C HIS A 142 -6.56 11.37 -25.27
N GLU A 143 -5.98 11.24 -26.47
CA GLU A 143 -5.67 9.94 -27.09
C GLU A 143 -4.50 9.26 -26.37
N VAL A 144 -3.48 10.05 -26.00
CA VAL A 144 -2.35 9.57 -25.20
C VAL A 144 -2.82 9.14 -23.81
N LEU A 145 -3.75 9.89 -23.20
CA LEU A 145 -4.33 9.53 -21.91
C LEU A 145 -5.11 8.22 -21.98
N ALA A 146 -6.01 8.09 -22.97
CA ALA A 146 -6.82 6.88 -23.16
C ALA A 146 -5.95 5.65 -23.39
N THR A 147 -4.91 5.77 -24.21
CA THR A 147 -3.93 4.70 -24.47
C THR A 147 -3.17 4.31 -23.21
N SER A 148 -2.74 5.31 -22.42
CA SER A 148 -2.06 5.09 -21.14
C SER A 148 -2.96 4.37 -20.13
N LEU A 149 -4.21 4.79 -20.00
CA LEU A 149 -5.20 4.16 -19.11
C LEU A 149 -5.47 2.72 -19.50
N TRP A 150 -5.63 2.45 -20.80
CA TRP A 150 -5.83 1.10 -21.31
C TRP A 150 -4.64 0.18 -20.99
N GLN A 151 -3.41 0.67 -21.18
CA GLN A 151 -2.19 -0.06 -20.81
C GLN A 151 -2.12 -0.34 -19.30
N CYS A 152 -2.36 0.69 -18.48
CA CYS A 152 -2.36 0.54 -17.02
C CYS A 152 -3.41 -0.47 -16.56
N ALA A 153 -4.62 -0.45 -17.13
CA ALA A 153 -5.68 -1.41 -16.82
C ALA A 153 -5.26 -2.83 -17.20
N THR A 154 -4.73 -3.02 -18.42
CA THR A 154 -4.25 -4.32 -18.90
C THR A 154 -3.15 -4.89 -18.01
N SER A 155 -2.17 -4.06 -17.63
CA SER A 155 -1.12 -4.47 -16.70
C SER A 155 -1.66 -4.82 -15.31
N THR A 156 -2.64 -4.07 -14.80
CA THR A 156 -3.22 -4.32 -13.48
C THR A 156 -3.99 -5.64 -13.46
N ILE A 157 -4.72 -5.95 -14.53
CA ILE A 157 -5.41 -7.25 -14.69
C ILE A 157 -4.38 -8.38 -14.76
N LEU A 158 -3.32 -8.21 -15.57
CA LEU A 158 -2.28 -9.24 -15.71
C LEU A 158 -1.59 -9.52 -14.35
N VAL A 159 -1.23 -8.48 -13.61
CA VAL A 159 -0.66 -8.61 -12.27
C VAL A 159 -1.65 -9.26 -11.31
N GLY A 160 -2.94 -8.88 -11.37
CA GLY A 160 -3.99 -9.52 -10.58
C GLY A 160 -4.14 -11.02 -10.87
N VAL A 161 -4.12 -11.43 -12.13
CA VAL A 161 -4.15 -12.83 -12.55
C VAL A 161 -2.89 -13.56 -12.07
N CYS A 162 -1.70 -12.99 -12.25
CA CYS A 162 -0.45 -13.55 -11.73
C CYS A 162 -0.51 -13.75 -10.21
N LEU A 163 -1.05 -12.79 -9.46
CA LEU A 163 -1.23 -12.90 -8.00
C LEU A 163 -2.20 -14.02 -7.63
N ILE A 164 -3.29 -14.21 -8.38
CA ILE A 164 -4.22 -15.35 -8.17
C ILE A 164 -3.52 -16.67 -8.40
N ILE A 165 -2.71 -16.78 -9.46
CA ILE A 165 -1.94 -17.99 -9.79
C ILE A 165 -0.91 -18.27 -8.68
N ILE A 166 -0.14 -17.27 -8.25
CA ILE A 166 0.83 -17.39 -7.15
C ILE A 166 0.13 -17.82 -5.85
N GLY A 167 -1.02 -17.22 -5.54
CA GLY A 167 -1.82 -17.59 -4.37
C GLY A 167 -2.35 -19.03 -4.44
N ARG A 168 -2.66 -19.53 -5.65
CA ARG A 168 -3.08 -20.91 -5.89
C ARG A 168 -1.93 -21.91 -5.83
N LEU A 169 -0.73 -21.53 -6.23
CA LEU A 169 0.46 -22.39 -6.20
C LEU A 169 1.10 -22.50 -4.80
N GLN A 170 0.56 -21.83 -3.78
CA GLN A 170 1.03 -21.84 -2.38
C GLN A 170 2.56 -21.70 -2.24
N LEU A 171 3.20 -20.91 -3.10
CA LEU A 171 4.65 -20.64 -3.07
C LEU A 171 5.12 -19.99 -1.76
N SER A 172 4.19 -19.54 -0.91
CA SER A 172 4.47 -19.16 0.48
C SER A 172 5.10 -20.29 1.31
N GLN A 173 4.96 -21.56 0.90
CA GLN A 173 5.61 -22.69 1.57
C GLN A 173 7.02 -23.00 1.02
N TYR A 174 7.46 -22.33 -0.06
CA TYR A 174 8.78 -22.55 -0.66
C TYR A 174 9.88 -21.66 -0.05
N VAL A 175 9.51 -20.74 0.83
CA VAL A 175 10.43 -19.82 1.53
C VAL A 175 10.52 -20.10 3.03
N GLN A 176 10.21 -21.34 3.43
CA GLN A 176 10.58 -21.87 4.75
C GLN A 176 11.92 -22.59 4.66
#